data_AF-A0A816D1C8-F1
#
_entry.id   AF-A0A816D1C8-F1
#
_cell.length_a   1.000
_cell.length_b   1.000
_cell.length_c   1.000
_cell.angle_alpha   90.00
_cell.angle_beta   90.00
_cell.angle_gamma   90.00
#
_symmetry.space_group_name_H-M   'P 1'
#
loop_
_entity.id
_entity.type
_entity.pdbx_description
1 polymer ?
#
loop_
_entity_poly.entity_id
_entity_poly.type
_entity_poly.pdbx_seq_one_letter_code
_entity_poly.pdbx_strand_id
1 'polypeptide(L)'
;MANEERQQENIQAPVTPWNLAIYYRRIFPSHVYCKWLAYGEPAACPQFSQREFSFTLENDVYRRYLSFTNHIEFEKELIKMCPEKIDIGAVYSAKPKDHKMLSTAQFYPIERELVFDIDMTDYDDVRFCCRGADICSKCWTLMRFAMQIIDRVLYEDFGFEHRLWIYSGRRGVHCWVCDQTARELQSSIRQAIVEHISVIVGGKDSTKRVSLYTPLHPSLQKAREIILTEFDGYACLEQDFLGDDQRIERFLRLVPDDNILFSYS
;
A
#
# COMPACT_ATOMS: atom_id res chain seq x y z
N MET A 1 6.33 -42.32 18.08
CA MET A 1 6.94 -41.10 18.64
C MET A 1 6.21 -39.93 18.04
N ALA A 2 5.34 -39.31 18.83
CA ALA A 2 4.48 -38.21 18.40
C ALA A 2 5.35 -36.96 18.18
N ASN A 3 5.24 -36.35 17.00
CA ASN A 3 5.86 -35.07 16.71
C ASN A 3 4.82 -34.01 17.08
N GLU A 4 4.89 -33.52 18.32
CA GLU A 4 4.08 -32.40 18.78
C GLU A 4 4.60 -31.12 18.09
N GLU A 5 3.99 -30.79 16.95
CA GLU A 5 4.09 -29.46 16.37
C GLU A 5 3.51 -28.47 17.38
N ARG A 6 4.38 -27.75 18.09
CA ARG A 6 4.00 -26.57 18.86
C ARG A 6 3.44 -25.55 17.87
N GLN A 7 2.12 -25.50 17.77
CA GLN A 7 1.43 -24.31 17.30
C GLN A 7 1.80 -23.19 18.28
N GLN A 8 2.76 -22.36 17.91
CA GLN A 8 2.95 -21.07 18.53
C GLN A 8 1.70 -20.26 18.19
N GLU A 9 0.70 -20.31 19.07
CA GLU A 9 -0.34 -19.30 19.11
C GLU A 9 0.38 -17.96 19.29
N ASN A 10 0.47 -17.21 18.20
CA ASN A 10 1.00 -15.86 18.19
C ASN A 10 -0.06 -14.97 18.86
N ILE A 11 -0.15 -15.06 20.19
CA ILE A 11 -0.98 -14.18 21.00
C ILE A 11 -0.30 -12.82 20.96
N GLN A 12 -0.62 -12.03 19.93
CA GLN A 12 -0.20 -10.66 19.83
C GLN A 12 -0.88 -9.92 20.98
N ALA A 13 -0.13 -9.66 22.06
CA ALA A 13 -0.66 -8.98 23.23
C ALA A 13 -1.32 -7.68 22.79
N PRO A 14 -2.54 -7.38 23.27
CA PRO A 14 -3.27 -6.20 22.83
C PRO A 14 -2.45 -4.95 23.11
N VAL A 15 -2.44 -4.01 22.15
CA VAL A 15 -1.83 -2.70 22.35
C VAL A 15 -2.61 -1.98 23.44
N THR A 16 -1.97 -1.77 24.59
CA THR A 16 -2.55 -1.00 25.69
C THR A 16 -2.19 0.48 25.55
N PRO A 17 -3.01 1.41 26.09
CA PRO A 17 -2.66 2.82 26.14
C PRO A 17 -1.29 3.08 26.78
N TRP A 18 -0.92 2.27 27.78
CA TRP A 18 0.38 2.35 28.44
C TRP A 18 1.55 1.99 27.51
N ASN A 19 1.46 0.87 26.80
CA ASN A 19 2.52 0.45 25.88
C ASN A 19 2.66 1.42 24.70
N LEU A 20 1.53 1.95 24.20
CA LEU A 20 1.53 2.96 23.15
C LEU A 20 2.17 4.28 23.61
N ALA A 21 1.89 4.72 24.83
CA ALA A 21 2.54 5.90 25.41
C ALA A 21 4.06 5.70 25.59
N ILE A 22 4.50 4.50 25.99
CA ILE A 22 5.94 4.16 26.04
C ILE A 22 6.54 4.21 24.63
N TYR A 23 5.87 3.62 23.64
CA TYR A 23 6.32 3.63 22.25
C TYR A 23 6.54 5.06 21.76
N TYR A 24 5.57 5.96 21.93
CA TYR A 24 5.73 7.37 21.53
C TYR A 24 6.81 8.12 22.30
N ARG A 25 7.05 7.81 23.58
CA ARG A 25 8.10 8.46 24.38
C ARG A 25 9.52 7.99 24.09
N ARG A 26 9.68 6.73 23.67
CA ARG A 26 10.98 6.05 23.73
C ARG A 26 11.44 5.45 22.42
N ILE A 27 10.52 5.13 21.51
CA ILE A 27 10.80 4.29 20.34
C ILE A 27 10.44 5.02 19.04
N PHE A 28 9.29 5.70 18.99
CA PHE A 28 8.84 6.37 17.77
C PHE A 28 9.89 7.41 17.32
N PRO A 29 10.42 7.31 16.08
CA PRO A 29 11.53 8.15 15.64
C PRO A 29 11.03 9.52 15.16
N SER A 30 10.46 10.32 16.06
CA SER A 30 9.82 11.63 15.77
C SER A 30 10.69 12.53 14.91
N HIS A 31 11.98 12.65 15.24
CA HIS A 31 12.92 13.49 14.53
C HIS A 31 13.14 13.04 13.07
N VAL A 32 13.41 11.76 12.84
CA VAL A 32 13.63 11.20 11.49
C VAL A 32 12.34 11.25 10.67
N TYR A 33 11.20 10.97 11.31
CA TYR A 33 9.88 11.02 10.69
C TYR A 33 9.55 12.43 10.20
N CYS A 34 9.76 13.46 11.04
CA CYS A 34 9.56 14.85 10.63
C CYS A 34 10.57 15.30 9.57
N LYS A 35 11.83 14.85 9.64
CA LYS A 35 12.86 15.15 8.63
C LYS A 35 12.48 14.60 7.25
N TRP A 36 11.94 13.38 7.19
CA TRP A 36 11.40 12.80 5.96
C TRP A 36 10.28 13.68 5.39
N LEU A 37 9.28 14.03 6.19
CA LEU A 37 8.10 14.77 5.74
C LEU A 37 8.34 16.26 5.47
N ALA A 38 9.44 16.80 6.00
CA ALA A 38 9.92 18.15 5.73
C ALA A 38 10.76 18.23 4.45
N TYR A 39 11.21 17.09 3.88
CA TYR A 39 12.13 17.02 2.75
C TYR A 39 13.43 17.81 2.98
N GLY A 40 13.93 17.77 4.21
CA GLY A 40 15.04 18.57 4.69
C GLY A 40 15.00 18.72 6.20
N GLU A 41 15.81 19.63 6.74
CA GLU A 41 15.74 19.94 8.17
C GLU A 41 14.45 20.73 8.48
N PRO A 42 13.56 20.25 9.37
CA PRO A 42 12.26 20.89 9.60
C PRO A 42 12.33 22.38 9.98
N ALA A 43 13.37 22.78 10.72
CA ALA A 43 13.58 24.18 11.08
C ALA A 43 13.90 25.09 9.87
N ALA A 44 14.39 24.51 8.77
CA ALA A 44 14.70 25.18 7.52
C ALA A 44 13.61 25.00 6.46
N CYS A 45 12.56 24.22 6.75
CA CYS A 45 11.49 23.84 5.80
C CYS A 45 10.11 24.30 6.32
N PRO A 46 9.71 25.56 6.06
CA PRO A 46 8.42 26.11 6.49
C PRO A 46 7.21 25.27 6.08
N GLN A 47 7.32 24.55 4.96
CA GLN A 47 6.29 23.67 4.39
C GLN A 47 5.89 22.54 5.34
N PHE A 48 6.77 22.11 6.25
CA PHE A 48 6.40 21.09 7.26
C PHE A 48 5.22 21.54 8.12
N SER A 49 5.13 22.84 8.44
CA SER A 49 4.02 23.40 9.22
C SER A 49 2.67 23.43 8.48
N GLN A 50 2.71 23.23 7.16
CA GLN A 50 1.55 23.16 6.28
C GLN A 50 1.14 21.72 5.94
N ARG A 51 1.90 20.71 6.43
CA ARG A 51 1.55 19.30 6.31
C ARG A 51 0.35 18.98 7.20
N GLU A 52 -0.67 18.34 6.63
CA GLU A 52 -1.77 17.76 7.40
C GLU A 52 -1.34 16.45 8.06
N PHE A 53 -1.71 16.30 9.32
CA PHE A 53 -1.78 15.03 10.02
C PHE A 53 -3.21 14.79 10.50
N SER A 54 -3.61 13.53 10.57
CA SER A 54 -4.78 13.11 11.34
C SER A 54 -4.42 12.06 12.37
N PHE A 55 -5.07 12.17 13.53
CA PHE A 55 -4.95 11.24 14.63
C PHE A 55 -6.29 10.53 14.83
N THR A 56 -6.26 9.20 14.89
CA THR A 56 -7.38 8.40 15.40
C THR A 56 -7.08 8.06 16.85
N LEU A 57 -7.96 8.49 17.77
CA LEU A 57 -7.84 8.25 19.20
C LEU A 57 -8.74 7.07 19.61
N GLU A 58 -8.70 6.71 20.89
CA GLU A 58 -9.61 5.73 21.49
C GLU A 58 -11.08 6.02 21.15
N ASN A 59 -11.87 4.96 20.93
CA ASN A 59 -13.25 5.01 20.44
C ASN A 59 -13.39 5.60 19.02
N ASP A 60 -12.38 5.41 18.17
CA ASP A 60 -12.34 5.88 16.77
C ASP A 60 -12.58 7.40 16.62
N VAL A 61 -12.22 8.18 17.64
CA VAL A 61 -12.34 9.64 17.57
C VAL A 61 -11.29 10.18 16.62
N TYR A 62 -11.75 10.58 15.44
CA TYR A 62 -10.90 11.06 14.36
C TYR A 62 -10.69 12.57 14.42
N ARG A 63 -9.42 13.01 14.51
CA ARG A 63 -9.02 14.42 14.53
C ARG A 63 -8.18 14.74 13.30
N ARG A 64 -8.73 15.55 12.40
CA ARG A 64 -8.09 16.02 11.17
C ARG A 64 -7.48 17.40 11.31
N TYR A 65 -6.76 17.82 10.26
CA TYR A 65 -6.21 19.15 10.12
C TYR A 65 -5.25 19.52 11.25
N LEU A 66 -4.55 18.53 11.81
CA LEU A 66 -3.44 18.79 12.72
C LEU A 66 -2.24 19.23 11.88
N SER A 67 -1.43 20.16 12.40
CA SER A 67 -0.15 20.51 11.80
C SER A 67 0.81 21.07 12.83
N PHE A 68 2.11 20.87 12.58
CA PHE A 68 3.16 21.08 13.57
C PHE A 68 4.32 21.86 12.98
N THR A 69 4.88 22.78 13.74
CA THR A 69 5.94 23.66 13.25
C THR A 69 7.30 22.95 13.23
N ASN A 70 7.50 21.96 14.09
CA ASN A 70 8.73 21.20 14.21
C ASN A 70 8.47 19.85 14.92
N HIS A 71 9.50 19.00 14.97
CA HIS A 71 9.43 17.68 15.60
C HIS A 71 9.12 17.71 17.10
N ILE A 72 9.52 18.77 17.82
CA ILE A 72 9.27 18.93 19.26
C ILE A 72 7.77 19.14 19.52
N GLU A 73 7.11 19.99 18.73
CA GLU A 73 5.65 20.21 18.79
C GLU A 73 4.91 18.91 18.45
N PHE A 74 5.35 18.21 17.40
CA PHE A 74 4.77 16.94 16.98
C PHE A 74 4.89 15.86 18.07
N GLU A 75 6.09 15.65 18.61
CA GLU A 75 6.34 14.66 19.65
C GLU A 75 5.55 14.95 20.93
N LYS A 76 5.49 16.22 21.34
CA LYS A 76 4.69 16.64 22.49
C LYS A 76 3.22 16.30 22.31
N GLU A 77 2.66 16.53 21.13
CA GLU A 77 1.26 16.23 20.87
C GLU A 77 1.00 14.73 20.70
N LEU A 78 1.94 13.98 20.12
CA LEU A 78 1.89 12.50 20.07
C LEU A 78 1.85 11.90 21.47
N ILE A 79 2.72 12.34 22.38
CA ILE A 79 2.76 11.83 23.77
C ILE A 79 1.49 12.22 24.53
N LYS A 80 0.96 13.42 24.27
CA LYS A 80 -0.23 13.94 24.94
C LYS A 80 -1.51 13.27 24.47
N MET A 81 -1.70 13.11 23.16
CA MET A 81 -2.91 12.55 22.58
C MET A 81 -2.86 11.02 22.50
N CYS A 82 -1.67 10.43 22.41
CA CYS A 82 -1.42 9.00 22.33
C CYS A 82 -2.33 8.29 21.28
N PRO A 83 -2.28 8.70 20.01
CA PRO A 83 -3.22 8.21 19.00
C PRO A 83 -2.99 6.75 18.63
N GLU A 84 -4.04 6.00 18.33
CA GLU A 84 -3.95 4.61 17.83
C GLU A 84 -3.51 4.55 16.37
N LYS A 85 -3.86 5.57 15.57
CA LYS A 85 -3.47 5.69 14.16
C LYS A 85 -3.03 7.11 13.85
N ILE A 86 -2.04 7.21 12.97
CA ILE A 86 -1.54 8.48 12.43
C ILE A 86 -1.64 8.38 10.93
N ASP A 87 -2.36 9.30 10.29
CA ASP A 87 -2.36 9.43 8.84
C ASP A 87 -1.67 10.73 8.43
N ILE A 88 -0.99 10.68 7.29
CA ILE A 88 -0.24 11.79 6.71
C ILE A 88 -1.01 12.30 5.50
N GLY A 89 -1.31 13.59 5.51
CA GLY A 89 -2.03 14.27 4.43
C GLY A 89 -1.11 15.05 3.48
N ALA A 90 -1.74 15.91 2.69
CA ALA A 90 -1.03 16.81 1.78
C ALA A 90 -0.31 17.93 2.54
N VAL A 91 0.62 18.60 1.87
CA VAL A 91 1.05 19.95 2.20
C VAL A 91 0.03 20.93 1.61
N TYR A 92 -0.46 21.86 2.43
CA TYR A 92 -1.46 22.85 2.04
C TYR A 92 -0.85 24.24 1.81
N SER A 93 -1.64 25.15 1.23
CA SER A 93 -1.29 26.57 1.07
C SER A 93 -1.12 27.34 2.38
N ALA A 94 -1.69 26.82 3.47
CA ALA A 94 -1.60 27.38 4.82
C ALA A 94 -1.62 26.26 5.84
N LYS A 95 -1.37 26.59 7.13
CA LYS A 95 -1.34 25.60 8.20
C LYS A 95 -2.72 24.93 8.36
N PRO A 96 -2.84 23.60 8.24
CA PRO A 96 -4.11 22.89 8.41
C PRO A 96 -4.86 23.25 9.70
N LYS A 97 -4.16 23.44 10.82
CA LYS A 97 -4.82 23.80 12.10
C LYS A 97 -5.61 25.11 12.07
N ASP A 98 -5.29 25.99 11.12
CA ASP A 98 -5.93 27.30 10.95
C ASP A 98 -7.02 27.30 9.85
N HIS A 99 -7.33 26.13 9.25
CA HIS A 99 -8.24 26.02 8.09
C HIS A 99 -9.60 26.69 8.29
N LYS A 100 -10.14 26.70 9.51
CA LYS A 100 -11.45 27.31 9.82
C LYS A 100 -11.47 28.83 9.65
N MET A 101 -10.31 29.48 9.66
CA MET A 101 -10.16 30.93 9.49
C MET A 101 -9.94 31.33 8.02
N LEU A 102 -9.87 30.35 7.11
CA LEU A 102 -9.50 30.55 5.72
C LEU A 102 -10.66 30.16 4.81
N SER A 103 -10.81 30.88 3.70
CA SER A 103 -11.73 30.48 2.63
C SER A 103 -11.14 29.31 1.81
N THR A 104 -11.99 28.61 1.07
CA THR A 104 -11.57 27.52 0.15
C THR A 104 -10.54 28.00 -0.89
N ALA A 105 -10.60 29.27 -1.32
CA ALA A 105 -9.62 29.84 -2.23
C ALA A 105 -8.25 30.07 -1.58
N GLN A 106 -8.19 30.15 -0.25
CA GLN A 106 -6.96 30.37 0.52
C GLN A 106 -6.40 29.08 1.13
N PHE A 107 -7.19 28.02 1.23
CA PHE A 107 -6.81 26.73 1.80
C PHE A 107 -7.04 25.59 0.80
N TYR A 108 -5.96 25.19 0.12
CA TYR A 108 -5.98 24.12 -0.89
C TYR A 108 -4.70 23.28 -0.83
N PRO A 109 -4.75 22.00 -1.23
CA PRO A 109 -3.57 21.14 -1.27
C PRO A 109 -2.60 21.58 -2.37
N ILE A 110 -1.30 21.60 -2.07
CA ILE A 110 -0.23 21.99 -2.99
C ILE A 110 0.53 20.76 -3.50
N GLU A 111 1.00 19.92 -2.57
CA GLU A 111 1.79 18.75 -2.91
C GLU A 111 1.46 17.59 -1.97
N ARG A 112 1.62 16.36 -2.48
CA ARG A 112 1.51 15.12 -1.70
C ARG A 112 2.25 14.01 -2.42
N GLU A 113 2.90 13.15 -1.66
CA GLU A 113 3.55 11.94 -2.14
C GLU A 113 2.58 11.13 -3.02
N LEU A 114 3.12 10.50 -4.07
CA LEU A 114 2.36 9.51 -4.83
C LEU A 114 2.39 8.22 -4.03
N VAL A 115 1.21 7.75 -3.59
CA VAL A 115 1.08 6.62 -2.68
C VAL A 115 0.31 5.49 -3.35
N PHE A 116 0.83 4.27 -3.19
CA PHE A 116 0.15 3.03 -3.57
C PHE A 116 -0.15 2.23 -2.31
N ASP A 117 -1.36 1.69 -2.21
CA ASP A 117 -1.81 0.82 -1.13
C ASP A 117 -2.26 -0.51 -1.74
N ILE A 118 -1.64 -1.60 -1.31
CA ILE A 118 -1.88 -2.94 -1.82
C ILE A 118 -2.27 -3.82 -0.63
N ASP A 119 -3.53 -4.24 -0.58
CA ASP A 119 -4.07 -5.10 0.47
C ASP A 119 -4.31 -6.52 -0.06
N MET A 120 -3.94 -7.51 0.74
CA MET A 120 -4.18 -8.93 0.43
C MET A 120 -5.66 -9.28 0.21
N THR A 121 -6.62 -8.52 0.75
CA THR A 121 -8.05 -8.79 0.52
C THR A 121 -8.46 -8.67 -0.93
N ASP A 122 -7.75 -7.86 -1.72
CA ASP A 122 -8.02 -7.73 -3.15
C ASP A 122 -7.64 -8.98 -3.95
N TYR A 123 -6.95 -9.92 -3.30
CA TYR A 123 -6.55 -11.22 -3.85
C TYR A 123 -7.35 -12.39 -3.28
N ASP A 124 -8.40 -12.15 -2.48
CA ASP A 124 -9.23 -13.21 -1.88
C ASP A 124 -9.81 -14.18 -2.91
N ASP A 125 -10.02 -13.71 -4.13
CA ASP A 125 -10.54 -14.52 -5.19
C ASP A 125 -9.43 -15.29 -5.94
N VAL A 126 -8.15 -15.05 -5.71
CA VAL A 126 -7.05 -15.75 -6.40
C VAL A 126 -6.06 -16.43 -5.45
N ARG A 127 -6.39 -16.47 -4.15
CA ARG A 127 -5.65 -17.19 -3.11
C ARG A 127 -6.53 -18.23 -2.44
N PHE A 128 -5.97 -19.39 -2.13
CA PHE A 128 -6.69 -20.54 -1.56
C PHE A 128 -6.17 -20.94 -0.17
N CYS A 129 -5.03 -20.39 0.27
CA CYS A 129 -4.43 -20.71 1.57
C CYS A 129 -5.03 -19.92 2.76
N CYS A 130 -5.62 -18.76 2.52
CA CYS A 130 -6.20 -17.86 3.55
C CYS A 130 -7.43 -17.15 2.97
N ARG A 131 -8.24 -16.51 3.83
CA ARG A 131 -9.39 -15.67 3.42
C ARG A 131 -9.46 -14.39 4.23
N GLY A 132 -10.04 -13.34 3.65
CA GLY A 132 -10.31 -12.09 4.34
C GLY A 132 -9.05 -11.47 4.92
N ALA A 133 -8.96 -11.42 6.24
CA ALA A 133 -7.88 -10.72 6.93
C ALA A 133 -6.66 -11.56 7.29
N ASP A 134 -6.73 -12.86 7.05
CA ASP A 134 -5.66 -13.77 7.39
C ASP A 134 -4.59 -13.77 6.30
N ILE A 135 -3.33 -13.91 6.72
CA ILE A 135 -2.18 -14.03 5.84
C ILE A 135 -1.27 -15.17 6.31
N CYS A 136 -0.54 -15.76 5.37
CA CYS A 136 0.54 -16.69 5.66
C CYS A 136 1.70 -16.44 4.69
N SER A 137 2.82 -17.15 4.88
CA SER A 137 4.01 -17.05 4.02
C SER A 137 3.69 -17.31 2.54
N LYS A 138 2.74 -18.21 2.25
CA LYS A 138 2.33 -18.55 0.88
C LYS A 138 1.74 -17.34 0.15
N CYS A 139 0.64 -16.76 0.66
CA CYS A 139 0.01 -15.62 0.00
C CYS A 139 0.85 -14.34 0.07
N TRP A 140 1.80 -14.22 1.00
CA TRP A 140 2.71 -13.08 1.04
C TRP A 140 3.56 -12.93 -0.24
N THR A 141 3.74 -14.01 -0.99
CA THR A 141 4.33 -13.98 -2.35
C THR A 141 3.61 -12.99 -3.28
N LEU A 142 2.30 -12.79 -3.12
CA LEU A 142 1.57 -11.76 -3.89
C LEU A 142 2.07 -10.34 -3.60
N MET A 143 2.37 -10.01 -2.35
CA MET A 143 2.95 -8.71 -1.99
C MET A 143 4.35 -8.57 -2.56
N ARG A 144 5.15 -9.64 -2.57
CA ARG A 144 6.49 -9.65 -3.18
C ARG A 144 6.41 -9.32 -4.68
N PHE A 145 5.52 -10.00 -5.41
CA PHE A 145 5.30 -9.70 -6.83
C PHE A 145 4.83 -8.27 -7.04
N ALA A 146 3.85 -7.81 -6.26
CA ALA A 146 3.31 -6.47 -6.38
C ALA A 146 4.39 -5.40 -6.16
N MET A 147 5.23 -5.56 -5.13
CA MET A 147 6.37 -4.68 -4.86
C MET A 147 7.38 -4.69 -6.01
N GLN A 148 7.80 -5.86 -6.49
CA GLN A 148 8.78 -5.96 -7.58
C GLN A 148 8.28 -5.33 -8.88
N ILE A 149 7.02 -5.59 -9.24
CA ILE A 149 6.42 -5.07 -10.47
C ILE A 149 6.27 -3.54 -10.38
N ILE A 150 5.66 -3.04 -9.30
CA ILE A 150 5.40 -1.61 -9.16
C ILE A 150 6.70 -0.84 -8.95
N ASP A 151 7.64 -1.31 -8.13
CA ASP A 151 8.92 -0.62 -7.92
C ASP A 151 9.72 -0.51 -9.22
N ARG A 152 9.73 -1.59 -10.03
CA ARG A 152 10.34 -1.58 -11.36
C ARG A 152 9.68 -0.54 -12.27
N VAL A 153 8.35 -0.51 -12.35
CA VAL A 153 7.62 0.49 -13.17
C VAL A 153 7.96 1.91 -12.72
N LEU A 154 7.91 2.18 -11.42
CA LEU A 154 8.19 3.50 -10.87
C LEU A 154 9.63 3.95 -11.17
N TYR A 155 10.60 3.04 -11.11
CA TYR A 155 12.00 3.34 -11.39
C TYR A 155 12.31 3.41 -12.89
N GLU A 156 12.05 2.33 -13.64
CA GLU A 156 12.46 2.21 -15.03
C GLU A 156 11.57 2.98 -16.01
N ASP A 157 10.26 2.97 -15.77
CA ASP A 157 9.30 3.54 -16.73
C ASP A 157 9.04 5.03 -16.41
N PHE A 158 9.06 5.42 -15.12
CA PHE A 158 8.81 6.80 -14.67
C PHE A 158 10.02 7.56 -14.13
N GLY A 159 11.15 6.89 -13.84
CA GLY A 159 12.37 7.55 -13.38
C GLY A 159 12.31 8.08 -11.94
N PHE A 160 11.37 7.63 -11.11
CA PHE A 160 11.31 8.02 -9.70
C PHE A 160 12.42 7.33 -8.92
N GLU A 161 13.19 8.07 -8.12
CA GLU A 161 14.34 7.57 -7.38
C GLU A 161 14.04 7.30 -5.91
N HIS A 162 13.12 8.04 -5.30
CA HIS A 162 12.85 8.01 -3.86
C HIS A 162 11.56 7.25 -3.55
N ARG A 163 11.65 5.92 -3.45
CA ARG A 163 10.51 5.03 -3.19
C ARG A 163 10.68 4.34 -1.84
N LEU A 164 9.72 4.55 -0.93
CA LEU A 164 9.73 3.97 0.41
C LEU A 164 8.58 2.97 0.54
N TRP A 165 8.91 1.68 0.69
CA TRP A 165 7.93 0.63 0.95
C TRP A 165 7.78 0.36 2.45
N ILE A 166 6.53 0.35 2.92
CA ILE A 166 6.18 0.23 4.33
C ILE A 166 5.17 -0.91 4.48
N TYR A 167 5.39 -1.81 5.43
CA TYR A 167 4.39 -2.80 5.82
C TYR A 167 3.19 -2.12 6.47
N SER A 168 1.96 -2.48 6.07
CA SER A 168 0.74 -1.84 6.58
C SER A 168 0.43 -2.14 8.06
N GLY A 169 1.21 -3.02 8.69
CA GLY A 169 1.00 -3.48 10.06
C GLY A 169 0.13 -4.74 10.15
N ARG A 170 -0.44 -5.21 9.03
CA ARG A 170 -1.23 -6.45 9.00
C ARG A 170 -1.05 -7.28 7.75
N ARG A 171 -1.55 -6.84 6.60
CA ARG A 171 -1.75 -7.72 5.42
C ARG A 171 -1.48 -7.04 4.09
N GLY A 172 -0.75 -5.93 4.09
CA GLY A 172 -0.52 -5.16 2.89
C GLY A 172 0.79 -4.40 2.96
N VAL A 173 1.05 -3.67 1.89
CA VAL A 173 2.24 -2.82 1.75
C VAL A 173 1.83 -1.48 1.15
N HIS A 174 2.45 -0.41 1.64
CA HIS A 174 2.27 0.93 1.11
C HIS A 174 3.57 1.38 0.45
N CYS A 175 3.50 1.94 -0.76
CA CYS A 175 4.63 2.60 -1.40
C CYS A 175 4.45 4.12 -1.32
N TRP A 176 5.46 4.83 -0.84
CA TRP A 176 5.53 6.30 -0.83
C TRP A 176 6.59 6.77 -1.81
N VAL A 177 6.16 7.33 -2.94
CA VAL A 177 7.05 7.96 -3.92
C VAL A 177 7.22 9.43 -3.55
N CYS A 178 8.47 9.78 -3.25
CA CYS A 178 8.84 10.96 -2.50
C CYS A 178 9.62 11.99 -3.34
N ASP A 179 9.93 11.69 -4.59
CA ASP A 179 10.51 12.62 -5.57
C ASP A 179 9.69 13.91 -5.64
N GLN A 180 10.35 15.07 -5.75
CA GLN A 180 9.66 16.36 -5.85
C GLN A 180 8.65 16.38 -7.00
N THR A 181 9.05 15.86 -8.15
CA THR A 181 8.19 15.74 -9.34
C THR A 181 6.95 14.86 -9.08
N ALA A 182 7.09 13.79 -8.28
CA ALA A 182 5.97 12.95 -7.86
C ALA A 182 5.01 13.68 -6.91
N ARG A 183 5.56 14.51 -6.01
CA ARG A 183 4.75 15.24 -5.03
C ARG A 183 3.88 16.33 -5.66
N GLU A 184 4.40 16.97 -6.70
CA GLU A 184 3.75 18.06 -7.43
C GLU A 184 2.76 17.56 -8.50
N LEU A 185 2.62 16.25 -8.70
CA LEU A 185 1.70 15.69 -9.69
C LEU A 185 0.25 16.10 -9.44
N GLN A 186 -0.42 16.53 -10.51
CA GLN A 186 -1.87 16.74 -10.53
C GLN A 186 -2.62 15.42 -10.46
N SER A 187 -3.85 15.45 -9.95
CA SER A 187 -4.69 14.25 -9.80
C SER A 187 -4.90 13.47 -11.10
N SER A 188 -5.03 14.16 -12.25
CA SER A 188 -5.17 13.54 -13.56
C SER A 188 -3.93 12.73 -13.96
N ILE A 189 -2.73 13.22 -13.67
CA ILE A 189 -1.48 12.51 -13.97
C ILE A 189 -1.31 11.32 -13.02
N ARG A 190 -1.67 11.47 -11.74
CA ARG A 190 -1.67 10.35 -10.79
C ARG A 190 -2.59 9.23 -11.26
N GLN A 191 -3.79 9.59 -11.72
CA GLN A 191 -4.74 8.65 -12.31
C GLN A 191 -4.14 7.94 -13.53
N ALA A 192 -3.50 8.68 -14.45
CA ALA A 192 -2.86 8.09 -15.63
C ALA A 192 -1.73 7.11 -15.26
N ILE A 193 -0.96 7.37 -14.20
CA ILE A 193 0.07 6.44 -13.70
C ILE A 193 -0.59 5.15 -13.16
N VAL A 194 -1.66 5.29 -12.38
CA VAL A 194 -2.42 4.13 -11.87
C VAL A 194 -3.00 3.31 -13.02
N GLU A 195 -3.57 3.96 -14.03
CA GLU A 195 -4.10 3.31 -15.23
C GLU A 195 -3.02 2.62 -16.05
N HIS A 196 -1.82 3.18 -16.13
CA HIS A 196 -0.68 2.54 -16.79
C HIS A 196 -0.27 1.23 -16.11
N ILE A 197 -0.31 1.19 -14.77
CA ILE A 197 0.05 0.02 -13.96
C ILE A 197 -1.10 -1.01 -13.93
N SER A 198 -2.34 -0.56 -14.01
CA SER A 198 -3.53 -1.38 -13.81
C SER A 198 -3.89 -2.20 -15.06
N VAL A 199 -3.98 -3.52 -14.91
CA VAL A 199 -4.42 -4.45 -15.97
C VAL A 199 -5.84 -4.98 -15.77
N ILE A 200 -6.44 -4.66 -14.63
CA ILE A 200 -7.77 -5.15 -14.26
C ILE A 200 -8.82 -4.17 -14.80
N VAL A 201 -9.65 -4.65 -15.72
CA VAL A 201 -10.70 -3.86 -16.41
C VAL A 201 -12.09 -4.20 -15.88
N GLY A 202 -12.23 -5.27 -15.08
CA GLY A 202 -13.51 -5.77 -14.58
C GLY A 202 -13.73 -5.58 -13.08
N GLY A 203 -14.98 -5.32 -12.68
CA GLY A 203 -15.40 -5.24 -11.27
C GLY A 203 -15.39 -6.60 -10.55
N LYS A 204 -15.70 -6.61 -9.24
CA LYS A 204 -15.65 -7.82 -8.39
C LYS A 204 -16.47 -9.00 -8.93
N ASP A 205 -17.55 -8.73 -9.66
CA ASP A 205 -18.46 -9.73 -10.24
C ASP A 205 -18.04 -10.25 -11.63
N SER A 206 -16.99 -9.67 -12.23
CA SER A 206 -16.50 -10.14 -13.52
C SER A 206 -15.66 -11.41 -13.37
N THR A 207 -16.00 -12.44 -14.16
CA THR A 207 -15.26 -13.71 -14.23
C THR A 207 -13.89 -13.52 -14.89
N LYS A 208 -13.81 -12.71 -15.93
CA LYS A 208 -12.56 -12.32 -16.60
C LYS A 208 -12.25 -10.86 -16.30
N ARG A 209 -11.30 -10.65 -15.38
CA ARG A 209 -10.87 -9.32 -14.94
C ARG A 209 -9.78 -8.70 -15.79
N VAL A 210 -9.09 -9.51 -16.60
CA VAL A 210 -7.93 -9.09 -17.39
C VAL A 210 -8.14 -9.43 -18.86
N SER A 211 -8.01 -8.43 -19.73
CA SER A 211 -8.00 -8.59 -21.18
C SER A 211 -6.76 -7.90 -21.73
N LEU A 212 -5.83 -8.68 -22.27
CA LEU A 212 -4.57 -8.19 -22.80
C LEU A 212 -4.59 -8.20 -24.33
N TYR A 213 -3.98 -7.19 -24.93
CA TYR A 213 -3.78 -7.11 -26.37
C TYR A 213 -2.44 -7.75 -26.77
N THR A 214 -2.37 -8.27 -28.00
CA THR A 214 -1.13 -8.76 -28.60
C THR A 214 -0.71 -7.82 -29.74
N PRO A 215 0.56 -7.37 -29.80
CA PRO A 215 1.65 -7.67 -28.86
C PRO A 215 1.45 -7.04 -27.48
N LEU A 216 1.95 -7.71 -26.44
CA LEU A 216 1.92 -7.19 -25.07
C LEU A 216 2.74 -5.89 -24.97
N HIS A 217 2.23 -4.91 -24.21
CA HIS A 217 2.99 -3.70 -23.87
C HIS A 217 4.31 -4.08 -23.15
N PRO A 218 5.45 -3.42 -23.41
CA PRO A 218 6.74 -3.78 -22.81
C PRO A 218 6.72 -3.86 -21.27
N SER A 219 6.00 -2.96 -20.60
CA SER A 219 5.86 -2.98 -19.13
C SER A 219 5.19 -4.28 -18.64
N LEU A 220 4.21 -4.82 -19.39
CA LEU A 220 3.55 -6.08 -19.08
C LEU A 220 4.41 -7.29 -19.39
N GLN A 221 5.27 -7.22 -20.42
CA GLN A 221 6.23 -8.28 -20.71
C GLN A 221 7.21 -8.46 -19.54
N LYS A 222 7.77 -7.36 -19.03
CA LYS A 222 8.65 -7.37 -17.86
C LYS A 222 7.92 -7.85 -16.59
N ALA A 223 6.68 -7.42 -16.37
CA ALA A 223 5.88 -7.92 -15.24
C ALA A 223 5.64 -9.43 -15.32
N ARG A 224 5.35 -9.94 -16.53
CA ARG A 224 5.22 -11.38 -16.79
C ARG A 224 6.51 -12.14 -16.48
N GLU A 225 7.67 -11.62 -16.89
CA GLU A 225 8.95 -12.24 -16.61
C GLU A 225 9.18 -12.39 -15.09
N ILE A 226 8.90 -11.35 -14.30
CA ILE A 226 8.96 -11.40 -12.83
C ILE A 226 8.07 -12.53 -12.29
N ILE A 227 6.80 -12.56 -12.70
CA ILE A 227 5.84 -13.56 -12.21
C ILE A 227 6.28 -14.98 -12.57
N LEU A 228 6.73 -15.20 -13.81
CA LEU A 228 7.12 -16.53 -14.31
C LEU A 228 8.30 -17.15 -13.55
N THR A 229 9.14 -16.35 -12.87
CA THR A 229 10.28 -16.89 -12.09
C THR A 229 9.83 -17.79 -10.93
N GLU A 230 8.69 -17.49 -10.30
CA GLU A 230 8.17 -18.20 -9.13
C GLU A 230 6.75 -18.74 -9.34
N PHE A 231 6.18 -18.60 -10.56
CA PHE A 231 4.79 -18.94 -10.82
C PHE A 231 4.45 -20.39 -10.47
N ASP A 232 5.25 -21.37 -10.92
CA ASP A 232 4.95 -22.78 -10.66
C ASP A 232 5.03 -23.12 -9.17
N GLY A 233 6.02 -22.56 -8.47
CA GLY A 233 6.16 -22.74 -7.02
C GLY A 233 4.97 -22.14 -6.27
N TYR A 234 4.59 -20.91 -6.59
CA TYR A 234 3.50 -20.22 -5.93
C TYR A 234 2.12 -20.75 -6.34
N ALA A 235 1.77 -20.68 -7.62
CA ALA A 235 0.44 -21.00 -8.11
C ALA A 235 0.17 -22.51 -8.04
N CYS A 236 1.05 -23.34 -8.59
CA CYS A 236 0.81 -24.78 -8.69
C CYS A 236 1.03 -25.49 -7.35
N LEU A 237 2.15 -25.23 -6.64
CA LEU A 237 2.47 -25.97 -5.41
C LEU A 237 1.84 -25.37 -4.16
N GLU A 238 1.98 -24.05 -3.93
CA GLU A 238 1.52 -23.45 -2.69
C GLU A 238 0.01 -23.19 -2.65
N GLN A 239 -0.53 -22.68 -3.77
CA GLN A 239 -1.95 -22.34 -3.91
C GLN A 239 -2.79 -23.48 -4.48
N ASP A 240 -2.17 -24.45 -5.17
CA ASP A 240 -2.85 -25.57 -5.81
C ASP A 240 -4.09 -25.11 -6.60
N PHE A 241 -3.88 -24.13 -7.48
CA PHE A 241 -4.97 -23.42 -8.15
C PHE A 241 -5.78 -24.30 -9.13
N LEU A 242 -5.40 -25.57 -9.33
CA LEU A 242 -6.11 -26.59 -10.10
C LEU A 242 -6.42 -27.85 -9.26
N GLY A 243 -6.29 -27.77 -7.94
CA GLY A 243 -6.36 -28.94 -7.05
C GLY A 243 -7.74 -29.57 -6.87
N ASP A 244 -8.80 -28.91 -7.33
CA ASP A 244 -10.16 -29.43 -7.26
C ASP A 244 -11.02 -28.97 -8.47
N ASP A 245 -12.14 -29.65 -8.68
CA ASP A 245 -13.04 -29.41 -9.81
C ASP A 245 -13.56 -27.96 -9.86
N GLN A 246 -13.81 -27.32 -8.71
CA GLN A 246 -14.30 -25.94 -8.66
C GLN A 246 -13.23 -24.96 -9.13
N ARG A 247 -11.97 -25.17 -8.73
CA ARG A 247 -10.85 -24.34 -9.15
C ARG A 247 -10.51 -24.54 -10.62
N ILE A 248 -10.55 -25.78 -11.11
CA ILE A 248 -10.37 -26.10 -12.53
C ILE A 248 -11.46 -25.39 -13.35
N GLU A 249 -12.73 -25.53 -12.96
CA GLU A 249 -13.84 -24.87 -13.67
C GLU A 249 -13.64 -23.35 -13.71
N ARG A 250 -13.21 -22.76 -12.59
CA ARG A 250 -12.92 -21.34 -12.52
C ARG A 250 -11.78 -20.91 -13.44
N PHE A 251 -10.72 -21.70 -13.53
CA PHE A 251 -9.62 -21.45 -14.45
C PHE A 251 -10.06 -21.58 -15.91
N LEU A 252 -10.84 -22.62 -16.25
CA LEU A 252 -11.33 -22.85 -17.62
C LEU A 252 -12.16 -21.66 -18.13
N ARG A 253 -12.94 -20.98 -17.27
CA ARG A 253 -13.68 -19.75 -17.62
C ARG A 253 -12.77 -18.58 -18.04
N LEU A 254 -11.47 -18.64 -17.78
CA LEU A 254 -10.50 -17.61 -18.21
C LEU A 254 -9.91 -17.91 -19.60
N VAL A 255 -9.99 -19.16 -20.06
CA VAL A 255 -9.44 -19.63 -21.33
C VAL A 255 -10.49 -19.41 -22.44
N PRO A 256 -10.15 -18.72 -23.55
CA PRO A 256 -11.05 -18.61 -24.69
C PRO A 256 -11.30 -19.98 -25.34
N ASP A 257 -12.55 -20.26 -25.73
CA ASP A 257 -12.96 -21.54 -26.35
C ASP A 257 -12.15 -21.89 -27.61
N ASP A 258 -11.73 -20.88 -28.39
CA ASP A 258 -10.95 -21.06 -29.63
C ASP A 258 -9.58 -21.73 -29.41
N ASN A 259 -9.03 -21.68 -28.18
CA ASN A 259 -7.74 -22.30 -27.85
C ASN A 259 -7.85 -23.75 -27.38
N ILE A 260 -9.06 -24.26 -27.12
CA ILE A 260 -9.28 -25.64 -26.65
C ILE A 260 -9.21 -26.64 -27.82
N LEU A 261 -9.35 -26.16 -29.06
CA LEU A 261 -9.43 -26.98 -30.27
C LEU A 261 -8.07 -27.44 -30.84
N PHE A 262 -6.92 -27.05 -30.28
CA PHE A 262 -5.59 -27.37 -30.83
C PHE A 262 -4.81 -28.50 -30.13
N SER A 263 -5.46 -29.33 -29.30
CA SER A 263 -4.78 -30.46 -28.61
C SER A 263 -5.27 -31.86 -28.99
N TYR A 264 -6.13 -31.99 -30.01
CA TYR A 264 -6.58 -33.29 -30.54
C TYR A 264 -6.65 -33.31 -32.08
N SER A 265 -5.53 -32.99 -32.73
CA SER A 265 -5.34 -33.27 -34.17
C SER A 265 -3.92 -33.72 -34.44
#